data_AF-A0A161Y5L0-F1
#
_entry.id   AF-A0A161Y5L0-F1
#
_cell.length_a   1.000
_cell.length_b   1.000
_cell.length_c   1.000
_cell.angle_alpha   90.00
_cell.angle_beta   90.00
_cell.angle_gamma   90.00
#
_symmetry.space_group_name_H-M   'P 1'
#
loop_
_entity.id
_entity.type
_entity.pdbx_description
1 polymer ?
#
loop_
_entity_poly.entity_id
_entity_poly.type
_entity_poly.pdbx_seq_one_letter_code
_entity_poly.pdbx_strand_id
1 'polypeptide(L)'
;SATLDITYAPVTLKVPYNKKGQSLPVYYVGCAERGNTENDLSWHLLTSEPVTSKKDALAIITYYEHRWLVEEYHKVWKSDGTDIESLRLQ
;
A
#
# COMPACT_ATOMS: atom_id res chain seq x y z
N SER A 1 6.35 -13.50 16.06
CA SER A 1 5.42 -12.35 16.03
C SER A 1 6.25 -11.11 15.79
N ALA A 2 5.94 -10.32 14.76
CA ALA A 2 6.56 -9.03 14.53
C ALA A 2 5.90 -7.97 15.45
N THR A 3 6.69 -7.03 15.97
CA THR A 3 6.17 -5.87 16.70
C THR A 3 6.33 -4.65 15.83
N LEU A 4 5.25 -3.89 15.60
CA LEU A 4 5.25 -2.75 14.68
C LEU A 4 5.04 -1.45 15.46
N ASP A 5 5.83 -0.44 15.11
CA ASP A 5 5.62 0.94 15.54
C ASP A 5 4.77 1.67 14.50
N ILE A 6 3.65 2.22 14.95
CA ILE A 6 2.64 2.87 14.11
C ILE A 6 2.64 4.36 14.40
N THR A 7 2.75 5.16 13.36
CA THR A 7 2.65 6.62 13.41
C THR A 7 1.56 7.10 12.46
N TYR A 8 0.84 8.15 12.83
CA TYR A 8 -0.18 8.73 11.96
C TYR A 8 -0.33 10.23 12.23
N ALA A 9 -0.64 10.99 11.17
CA ALA A 9 -0.86 12.42 11.27
C ALA A 9 -1.66 12.95 10.07
N PRO A 10 -2.46 14.01 10.25
CA PRO A 10 -2.87 14.84 9.13
C PRO A 10 -1.62 15.52 8.54
N VAL A 11 -1.49 15.49 7.22
CA VAL A 11 -0.39 16.11 6.49
C VAL A 11 -0.92 16.90 5.31
N THR A 12 -0.08 17.76 4.74
CA THR A 12 -0.44 18.53 3.54
C THR A 12 0.58 18.25 2.45
N LEU A 13 0.14 17.63 1.37
CA LEU A 13 0.97 17.40 0.19
C LEU A 13 1.12 18.70 -0.58
N LYS A 14 2.37 19.14 -0.71
CA LYS A 14 2.71 20.31 -1.49
C LYS A 14 2.63 20.00 -2.98
N VAL A 15 2.25 21.00 -3.74
CA VAL A 15 2.33 20.95 -5.21
C VAL A 15 3.80 20.79 -5.60
N PRO A 16 4.13 19.89 -6.54
CA PRO A 16 5.49 19.77 -7.05
C PRO A 16 6.01 21.12 -7.56
N TYR A 17 7.28 21.41 -7.31
CA TYR A 17 7.90 22.72 -7.57
C TYR A 17 7.63 23.27 -8.99
N ASN A 18 7.58 22.38 -9.99
CA ASN A 18 7.41 22.75 -11.41
C ASN A 18 5.94 22.77 -11.88
N LYS A 19 4.95 22.72 -10.98
CA LYS A 19 3.52 22.68 -11.32
C LYS A 19 2.76 23.77 -10.58
N LYS A 20 1.73 24.31 -11.21
CA LYS A 20 0.73 25.18 -10.56
C LYS A 20 -0.42 24.30 -10.07
N GLY A 21 -0.88 24.52 -8.85
CA GLY A 21 -1.96 23.73 -8.25
C GLY A 21 -2.23 24.17 -6.81
N GLN A 22 -3.08 23.41 -6.11
CA GLN A 22 -3.35 23.58 -4.69
C GLN A 22 -2.74 22.44 -3.89
N SER A 23 -2.27 22.75 -2.69
CA SER A 23 -1.82 21.73 -1.74
C SER A 23 -3.00 20.86 -1.30
N LEU A 24 -2.77 19.56 -1.20
CA LEU A 24 -3.82 18.60 -0.88
C LEU A 24 -3.69 18.15 0.58
N PRO A 25 -4.65 18.46 1.46
CA PRO A 25 -4.70 17.86 2.79
C PRO A 25 -5.01 16.37 2.66
N VAL A 26 -4.20 15.54 3.29
CA VAL A 26 -4.35 14.08 3.34
C VAL A 26 -3.95 13.58 4.73
N TYR A 27 -4.11 12.29 4.98
CA TYR A 27 -3.62 11.65 6.19
C TYR A 27 -2.47 10.71 5.85
N TYR A 28 -1.50 10.68 6.75
CA TYR A 28 -0.34 9.81 6.68
C TYR A 28 -0.47 8.70 7.73
N VAL A 29 -0.10 7.49 7.33
CA VAL A 29 0.06 6.33 8.21
C VAL A 29 1.40 5.67 7.93
N GLY A 30 2.27 5.64 8.94
CA GLY A 30 3.54 4.92 8.93
C GLY A 30 3.45 3.64 9.76
N CYS A 31 4.05 2.58 9.28
CA CYS A 31 4.16 1.30 9.98
C CYS A 31 5.56 0.74 9.77
N ALA A 32 6.34 0.61 10.84
CA ALA A 32 7.70 0.07 10.77
C ALA A 32 7.88 -1.08 11.75
N GLU A 33 8.54 -2.15 11.33
CA GLU A 33 8.90 -3.24 12.21
C GLU A 33 9.99 -2.82 13.19
N ARG A 34 9.82 -3.20 14.45
CA ARG A 34 10.78 -2.92 15.51
C ARG A 34 11.92 -3.92 15.42
N GLY A 35 12.87 -3.61 14.55
CA GLY A 35 14.16 -4.23 14.38
C GLY A 35 15.11 -3.18 13.81
N ASN A 36 16.40 -3.46 13.77
CA ASN A 36 17.36 -2.61 13.08
C ASN A 36 18.05 -3.43 11.99
N THR A 37 17.26 -4.10 11.16
CA THR A 37 17.74 -4.90 10.04
C THR A 37 17.38 -4.24 8.72
N GLU A 38 18.22 -4.44 7.71
CA GLU A 38 18.04 -3.84 6.38
C GLU A 38 16.77 -4.31 5.66
N ASN A 39 16.12 -5.38 6.13
CA ASN A 39 14.95 -5.99 5.50
C ASN A 39 13.67 -5.83 6.33
N ASP A 40 13.68 -4.98 7.35
CA ASP A 40 12.52 -4.76 8.19
C ASP A 40 11.39 -4.06 7.42
N LEU A 41 10.15 -4.47 7.69
CA LEU A 41 8.99 -3.89 7.06
C LEU A 41 8.91 -2.39 7.37
N SER A 42 8.83 -1.54 6.35
CA SER A 42 8.59 -0.09 6.52
C SER A 42 7.61 0.42 5.47
N TRP A 43 6.37 0.66 5.89
CA TRP A 43 5.30 1.20 5.06
C TRP A 43 5.02 2.66 5.36
N HIS A 44 4.87 3.44 4.28
CA HIS A 44 4.48 4.84 4.29
C HIS A 44 3.25 5.00 3.41
N LEU A 45 2.10 5.20 4.04
CA LEU A 45 0.80 5.23 3.38
C LEU A 45 0.20 6.63 3.43
N LEU A 46 -0.39 7.05 2.31
CA LEU A 46 -1.17 8.28 2.22
C LEU A 46 -2.61 7.89 1.92
N THR A 47 -3.56 8.50 2.63
CA THR A 47 -4.98 8.21 2.48
C THR A 47 -5.82 9.49 2.58
N SER A 48 -6.97 9.50 1.91
CA SER A 48 -8.00 10.52 2.07
C SER A 48 -8.88 10.28 3.30
N GLU A 49 -8.94 9.04 3.78
CA GLU A 49 -9.71 8.67 4.96
C GLU A 49 -9.14 9.33 6.22
N PRO A 50 -9.96 9.93 7.09
CA PRO A 50 -9.49 10.52 8.33
C PRO A 50 -8.80 9.51 9.25
N VAL A 51 -7.61 9.86 9.72
CA VAL A 51 -6.86 9.05 10.69
C VAL A 51 -6.60 9.89 11.93
N THR A 52 -7.39 9.66 12.96
CA THR A 52 -7.31 10.42 14.23
C THR A 52 -6.95 9.54 15.42
N SER A 53 -7.05 8.22 15.24
CA SER A 53 -6.77 7.24 16.28
C SER A 53 -5.91 6.09 15.76
N LYS A 54 -5.32 5.34 16.70
CA LYS A 54 -4.62 4.09 16.40
C LYS A 54 -5.52 3.08 15.68
N LYS A 55 -6.82 3.04 16.02
CA LYS A 55 -7.78 2.13 15.39
C LYS A 55 -7.95 2.45 13.90
N ASP A 56 -8.03 3.74 13.57
CA ASP A 56 -8.15 4.19 12.17
C ASP A 56 -6.88 3.83 11.39
N ALA A 57 -5.70 4.08 11.99
CA ALA A 57 -4.42 3.76 11.37
C ALA A 57 -4.28 2.25 11.09
N LEU A 58 -4.72 1.40 12.03
CA LEU A 58 -4.76 -0.05 11.84
C LEU A 58 -5.69 -0.46 10.71
N ALA A 59 -6.88 0.15 10.59
CA ALA A 59 -7.79 -0.15 9.48
C ALA A 59 -7.14 0.13 8.11
N ILE A 60 -6.42 1.25 7.98
CA ILE A 60 -5.69 1.60 6.75
C ILE A 60 -4.59 0.57 6.44
N ILE A 61 -3.83 0.16 7.46
CA ILE A 61 -2.80 -0.89 7.31
C ILE A 61 -3.45 -2.20 6.85
N THR A 62 -4.54 -2.63 7.48
CA THR A 62 -5.26 -3.85 7.09
C THR A 62 -5.80 -3.79 5.67
N TYR A 63 -6.35 -2.64 5.22
CA TYR A 63 -6.74 -2.48 3.83
C TYR A 63 -5.55 -2.62 2.87
N TYR A 64 -4.38 -2.14 3.28
CA TYR A 64 -3.16 -2.24 2.48
C TYR A 64 -2.58 -3.65 2.45
N GLU A 65 -2.69 -4.43 3.53
CA GLU A 65 -2.31 -5.86 3.55
C GLU A 65 -3.06 -6.65 2.47
N HIS A 66 -4.33 -6.32 2.25
CA HIS A 66 -5.15 -6.93 1.20
C HIS A 66 -4.81 -6.45 -0.22
N ARG A 67 -3.89 -5.49 -0.42
CA ARG A 67 -3.42 -5.09 -1.77
C ARG A 67 -2.88 -6.29 -2.55
N TRP A 68 -2.14 -7.17 -1.88
CA TRP A 68 -1.57 -8.37 -2.50
C TRP A 68 -2.64 -9.31 -3.05
N LEU A 69 -3.83 -9.37 -2.43
CA LEU A 69 -4.93 -10.21 -2.90
C LEU A 69 -5.40 -9.78 -4.31
N VAL A 70 -5.43 -8.47 -4.57
CA VAL A 70 -5.75 -7.92 -5.90
C VAL A 70 -4.66 -8.28 -6.91
N GLU A 71 -3.40 -8.26 -6.50
CA GLU A 71 -2.29 -8.67 -7.35
C GLU A 71 -2.29 -10.18 -7.63
N GLU A 72 -2.65 -11.01 -6.67
CA GLU A 72 -2.83 -12.46 -6.85
C GLU A 72 -3.98 -12.76 -7.81
N TYR A 73 -5.13 -12.07 -7.68
CA TYR A 73 -6.23 -12.18 -8.63
C TYR A 73 -5.77 -11.82 -10.05
N HIS A 74 -5.03 -10.72 -10.21
CA HIS A 74 -4.45 -10.35 -11.51
C HIS A 74 -3.36 -11.31 -11.99
N LYS A 75 -2.61 -11.99 -11.11
CA LYS A 75 -1.64 -13.02 -11.49
C LYS A 75 -2.35 -14.22 -12.07
N VAL A 76 -3.32 -14.80 -11.35
CA VAL A 76 -4.13 -15.95 -11.81
C VAL A 76 -4.77 -15.65 -13.17
N TRP A 77 -5.38 -14.47 -13.31
CA TRP A 77 -6.01 -14.08 -14.56
C TRP A 77 -5.03 -13.88 -15.72
N LYS A 78 -3.80 -13.42 -15.45
CA LYS A 78 -2.74 -13.32 -16.45
C LYS A 78 -2.08 -14.68 -16.76
N SER A 79 -2.04 -15.60 -15.81
CA SER A 79 -1.48 -16.94 -16.01
C SER A 79 -2.45 -17.93 -16.67
N ASP A 80 -3.77 -17.78 -16.51
CA ASP A 80 -4.79 -18.55 -17.26
C ASP A 80 -5.10 -17.96 -18.65
N GLY A 81 -4.29 -17.00 -19.11
CA GLY A 81 -4.55 -16.20 -20.31
C GLY A 81 -3.75 -16.53 -21.57
N THR A 82 -2.85 -17.52 -21.55
CA THR A 82 -2.30 -18.20 -22.75
C THR A 82 -1.40 -19.36 -22.33
N ASP A 83 -1.97 -20.56 -22.29
CA ASP A 83 -1.24 -21.79 -22.65
C ASP A 83 -1.88 -22.33 -23.92
N ILE A 84 -1.74 -21.57 -25.01
CA ILE A 84 -2.10 -21.99 -26.38
C ILE A 84 -0.83 -22.48 -27.08
N GLU A 85 -0.04 -23.32 -26.41
CA GLU A 85 1.05 -24.08 -27.05
C GLU A 85 0.81 -25.61 -26.96
N SER A 86 -0.45 -26.04 -26.85
CA SER A 86 -0.81 -27.46 -26.93
C SER A 86 -1.87 -27.82 -27.99
N LEU A 87 -2.06 -26.98 -29.02
CA LEU A 87 -2.77 -27.39 -30.24
C LEU A 87 -1.79 -27.62 -31.39
N ARG A 88 -1.17 -28.81 -31.42
CA ARG A 88 -0.77 -29.40 -32.70
C ARG A 88 -2.01 -30.09 -33.28
N LEU A 89 -2.60 -29.53 -34.33
CA LEU A 89 -3.47 -30.29 -35.22
C LEU A 89 -2.59 -31.30 -35.98
N GLN A 90 -2.89 -32.59 -35.83
CA GLN A 90 -2.59 -33.61 -36.84
C GLN A 90 -3.81 -33.78 -37.73
#